data_AF-V8FXI8-F1
#
_entry.id   AF-V8FXI8-F1
#
_cell.length_a   1.000
_cell.length_b   1.000
_cell.length_c   1.000
_cell.angle_alpha   90.00
_cell.angle_beta   90.00
_cell.angle_gamma   90.00
#
_symmetry.space_group_name_H-M   'P 1'
#
loop_
_entity.id
_entity.type
_entity.pdbx_description
1 polymer ?
#
loop_
_entity_poly.entity_id
_entity_poly.type
_entity_poly.pdbx_seq_one_letter_code
_entity_poly.pdbx_strand_id
1 'polypeptide(L)'
;MRVIKPFRSTVLHRPYRFKKKNYLGVTVGLLVDFKGGQHIVLHEQELWKLFGEESIAKFGAETLDFGIPKSRPEVLLTAYAFGKYAIDGRTGVSLQVNNIKKDLWVTGTRYWVDGKSTTPQSFDSISISRYNTFGGVGFDNNPVGKGKSKIQVDGMLLKELPNVENPFNPVYNENDEYPDISYGPLPIEYPGRNSLMGTYERKMENRGISRVCQ
;
A
#
# COMPACT_ATOMS: atom_id res chain seq x y z
N MET A 1 20.12 3.17 24.97
CA MET A 1 20.45 1.82 24.46
C MET A 1 21.52 1.97 23.40
N ARG A 2 22.59 1.17 23.43
CA ARG A 2 23.63 1.16 22.38
C ARG A 2 23.31 0.03 21.40
N VAL A 3 23.20 0.34 20.11
CA VAL A 3 22.98 -0.65 19.04
C VAL A 3 24.29 -0.88 18.31
N ILE A 4 24.71 -2.14 18.24
CA ILE A 4 25.87 -2.59 17.44
C ILE A 4 25.31 -3.47 16.34
N LYS A 5 25.49 -3.07 15.07
CA LYS A 5 24.96 -3.76 13.90
C LYS A 5 25.86 -3.56 12.67
N PRO A 6 25.79 -4.44 11.67
CA PRO A 6 26.40 -4.21 10.36
C PRO A 6 25.86 -2.94 9.67
N PHE A 7 26.64 -2.35 8.78
CA PHE A 7 26.22 -1.20 7.97
C PHE A 7 25.12 -1.53 6.94
N ARG A 8 24.97 -2.82 6.61
CA ARG A 8 24.04 -3.33 5.60
C ARG A 8 22.70 -3.80 6.17
N SER A 9 22.46 -3.57 7.47
CA SER A 9 21.18 -3.84 8.09
C SER A 9 20.64 -2.60 8.78
N THR A 10 19.33 -2.41 8.69
CA THR A 10 18.63 -1.45 9.54
C THR A 10 18.00 -2.18 10.73
N VAL A 11 17.97 -1.54 11.89
CA VAL A 11 17.40 -2.10 13.11
C VAL A 11 16.38 -1.12 13.66
N LEU A 12 15.12 -1.54 13.65
CA LEU A 12 14.03 -0.86 14.33
C LEU A 12 13.80 -1.54 15.67
N HIS A 13 13.61 -0.75 16.72
CA HIS A 13 13.36 -1.28 18.06
C HIS A 13 12.31 -0.44 18.76
N ARG A 14 11.42 -1.10 19.48
CA ARG A 14 10.33 -0.44 20.20
C ARG A 14 9.99 -1.20 21.48
N PRO A 15 10.00 -0.54 22.65
CA PRO A 15 9.36 -1.12 23.82
C PRO A 15 7.85 -1.17 23.58
N TYR A 16 7.23 -2.30 23.84
CA TYR A 16 5.78 -2.47 23.72
C TYR A 16 5.23 -3.31 24.88
N ARG A 17 3.93 -3.15 25.15
CA ARG A 17 3.25 -3.91 26.20
C ARG A 17 2.27 -4.88 25.56
N PHE A 18 2.31 -6.13 26.00
CA PHE A 18 1.38 -7.16 25.54
C PHE A 18 0.98 -8.04 26.72
N LYS A 19 -0.32 -8.30 26.88
CA LYS A 19 -0.87 -9.06 28.02
C LYS A 19 -0.29 -8.64 29.38
N LYS A 20 -0.28 -7.32 29.62
CA LYS A 20 0.26 -6.65 30.83
C LYS A 20 1.77 -6.80 31.07
N LYS A 21 2.51 -7.51 30.23
CA LYS A 21 3.97 -7.67 30.29
C LYS A 21 4.68 -6.71 29.33
N ASN A 22 5.88 -6.29 29.69
CA ASN A 22 6.71 -5.42 28.87
C ASN A 22 7.65 -6.27 28.01
N TYR A 23 7.79 -5.88 26.75
CA TYR A 23 8.64 -6.54 25.77
C TYR A 23 9.46 -5.50 25.00
N LEU A 24 10.58 -5.95 24.45
CA LEU A 24 11.35 -5.20 23.45
C LEU A 24 11.12 -5.88 22.10
N GLY A 25 10.49 -5.17 21.17
CA GLY A 25 10.44 -5.58 19.77
C GLY A 25 11.71 -5.12 19.07
N VAL A 26 12.30 -6.02 18.27
CA VAL A 26 13.48 -5.74 17.44
C VAL A 26 13.21 -6.29 16.05
N THR A 27 13.20 -5.42 15.06
CA THR A 27 13.07 -5.76 13.63
C THR A 27 14.40 -5.47 12.96
N VAL A 28 14.91 -6.45 12.20
CA VAL A 28 16.09 -6.29 11.34
C VAL A 28 15.63 -6.28 9.89
N GLY A 29 15.95 -5.21 9.17
CA GLY A 29 15.63 -5.06 7.75
C GLY A 29 16.89 -5.11 6.89
N LEU A 30 16.77 -5.69 5.70
CA LEU A 30 17.81 -5.77 4.67
C LEU A 30 17.23 -5.25 3.35
N LEU A 31 18.01 -4.46 2.62
CA LEU A 31 17.73 -4.13 1.23
C LEU A 31 18.59 -5.01 0.34
N VAL A 32 17.96 -5.77 -0.55
CA VAL A 32 18.64 -6.64 -1.50
C VAL A 32 18.42 -6.07 -2.90
N ASP A 33 19.50 -5.75 -3.60
CA ASP A 33 19.46 -5.45 -5.02
C ASP A 33 19.54 -6.74 -5.82
N PHE A 34 18.68 -6.83 -6.83
CA PHE A 34 18.56 -7.97 -7.75
C PHE A 34 19.06 -7.63 -9.16
N LYS A 35 19.54 -6.40 -9.40
CA LYS A 35 20.06 -5.97 -10.69
C LYS A 35 21.29 -6.79 -11.10
N GLY A 36 21.40 -7.07 -12.41
CA GLY A 36 22.58 -7.70 -13.00
C GLY A 36 22.83 -9.16 -12.59
N GLY A 37 21.83 -9.84 -12.00
CA GLY A 37 21.92 -11.25 -11.61
C GLY A 37 22.78 -11.54 -10.38
N GLN A 38 23.24 -10.50 -9.68
CA GLN A 38 23.91 -10.63 -8.38
C GLN A 38 22.98 -10.19 -7.26
N HIS A 39 22.97 -10.93 -6.15
CA HIS A 39 22.20 -10.56 -4.95
C HIS A 39 23.11 -9.83 -3.98
N ILE A 40 23.03 -8.50 -3.97
CA ILE A 40 23.87 -7.66 -3.10
C ILE A 40 23.01 -7.04 -2.03
N VAL A 41 23.37 -7.26 -0.76
CA VAL A 41 22.78 -6.53 0.36
C VAL A 41 23.40 -5.13 0.41
N LEU A 42 22.56 -4.11 0.24
CA LEU A 42 22.94 -2.70 0.19
C LEU A 42 23.05 -2.07 1.59
N HIS A 43 23.60 -0.85 1.65
CA HIS A 43 23.72 -0.12 2.91
C HIS A 43 22.36 0.34 3.44
N GLU A 44 22.22 0.49 4.76
CA GLU A 44 20.95 0.97 5.34
C GLU A 44 20.56 2.37 4.85
N GLN A 45 21.56 3.22 4.52
CA GLN A 45 21.30 4.55 3.98
C GLN A 45 20.59 4.47 2.64
N GLU A 46 20.93 3.49 1.80
CA GLU A 46 20.27 3.24 0.52
C GLU A 46 18.85 2.70 0.73
N LEU A 47 18.64 1.85 1.74
CA LEU A 47 17.32 1.40 2.15
C LEU A 47 16.41 2.56 2.51
N TRP A 48 16.86 3.45 3.41
CA TRP A 48 16.05 4.58 3.84
C TRP A 48 15.84 5.61 2.74
N LYS A 49 16.83 5.84 1.89
CA LYS A 49 16.70 6.69 0.71
C LYS A 49 15.64 6.15 -0.25
N LEU A 50 15.74 4.87 -0.62
CA LEU A 50 14.76 4.21 -1.50
C LEU A 50 13.36 4.23 -0.89
N PHE A 51 13.25 3.96 0.41
CA PHE A 51 11.97 3.98 1.11
C PHE A 51 11.34 5.38 1.06
N GLY A 52 12.11 6.44 1.33
CA GLY A 52 11.63 7.82 1.26
C GLY A 52 11.24 8.27 -0.16
N GLU A 53 12.14 8.08 -1.14
CA GLU A 53 11.98 8.57 -2.51
C GLU A 53 10.93 7.79 -3.32
N GLU A 54 10.80 6.49 -3.08
CA GLU A 54 9.82 5.66 -3.76
C GLU A 54 8.62 5.41 -2.87
N SER A 55 8.78 4.63 -1.80
CA SER A 55 7.64 4.08 -1.05
C SER A 55 6.79 5.17 -0.40
N ILE A 56 7.40 6.18 0.23
CA ILE A 56 6.66 7.30 0.82
C ILE A 56 6.18 8.23 -0.29
N ALA A 57 7.10 8.85 -1.04
CA ALA A 57 6.76 9.96 -1.93
C ALA A 57 5.85 9.57 -3.11
N LYS A 58 5.94 8.32 -3.60
CA LYS A 58 5.21 7.89 -4.81
C LYS A 58 4.12 6.86 -4.55
N PHE A 59 4.23 6.09 -3.45
CA PHE A 59 3.28 5.03 -3.12
C PHE A 59 2.46 5.29 -1.85
N GLY A 60 2.78 6.35 -1.10
CA GLY A 60 2.04 6.72 0.11
C GLY A 60 2.25 5.77 1.29
N ALA A 61 3.38 5.05 1.34
CA ALA A 61 3.75 4.28 2.52
C ALA A 61 4.05 5.23 3.70
N GLU A 62 3.58 4.89 4.89
CA GLU A 62 3.81 5.73 6.09
C GLU A 62 4.99 5.23 6.92
N THR A 63 5.18 3.91 6.99
CA THR A 63 6.24 3.26 7.75
C THR A 63 6.69 1.97 7.07
N LEU A 64 7.96 1.63 7.25
CA LEU A 64 8.53 0.38 6.77
C LEU A 64 8.04 -0.80 7.62
N ASP A 65 8.05 -0.64 8.95
CA ASP A 65 7.65 -1.66 9.91
C ASP A 65 7.36 -0.99 11.28
N PHE A 66 6.46 -1.58 12.07
CA PHE A 66 6.11 -1.05 13.39
C PHE A 66 7.07 -1.46 14.52
N GLY A 67 8.02 -2.35 14.25
CA GLY A 67 8.97 -2.83 15.26
C GLY A 67 8.33 -3.77 16.29
N ILE A 68 7.23 -4.43 15.94
CA ILE A 68 6.47 -5.34 16.83
C ILE A 68 6.33 -6.70 16.14
N PRO A 69 6.49 -7.82 16.86
CA PRO A 69 6.29 -9.15 16.28
C PRO A 69 4.92 -9.31 15.63
N LYS A 70 4.90 -9.77 14.38
CA LYS A 70 3.67 -10.05 13.62
C LYS A 70 3.21 -11.48 13.93
N SER A 71 1.91 -11.68 14.10
CA SER A 71 1.33 -13.02 14.30
C SER A 71 1.42 -13.91 13.07
N ARG A 72 1.58 -13.30 11.89
CA ARG A 72 1.70 -13.98 10.59
C ARG A 72 2.75 -13.26 9.75
N PRO A 73 3.49 -13.99 8.89
CA PRO A 73 4.31 -13.36 7.87
C PRO A 73 3.41 -12.61 6.88
N GLU A 74 3.92 -11.52 6.32
CA GLU A 74 3.23 -10.73 5.30
C GLU A 74 4.17 -10.46 4.12
N VAL A 75 3.58 -10.31 2.94
CA VAL A 75 4.28 -9.94 1.71
C VAL A 75 3.59 -8.70 1.15
N LEU A 76 4.31 -7.59 1.13
CA LEU A 76 3.83 -6.31 0.62
C LEU A 76 4.52 -5.99 -0.71
N LEU A 77 3.83 -5.25 -1.58
CA LEU A 77 4.28 -4.92 -2.92
C LEU A 77 4.21 -3.39 -3.13
N THR A 78 5.37 -2.82 -3.49
CA THR A 78 5.53 -1.48 -4.01
C THR A 78 6.19 -1.62 -5.37
N ALA A 79 5.43 -1.43 -6.45
CA ALA A 79 5.92 -1.73 -7.80
C ALA A 79 5.24 -0.89 -8.88
N TYR A 80 5.87 -0.78 -10.04
CA TYR A 80 5.29 -0.18 -11.24
C TYR A 80 4.93 -1.25 -12.26
N ALA A 81 3.84 -1.04 -12.96
CA ALA A 81 3.54 -1.72 -14.21
C ALA A 81 4.07 -0.87 -15.37
N PHE A 82 4.76 -1.49 -16.34
CA PHE A 82 5.36 -0.77 -17.46
C PHE A 82 4.58 -1.01 -18.75
N GLY A 83 4.19 0.07 -19.43
CA GLY A 83 3.33 -0.02 -20.62
C GLY A 83 4.03 -0.55 -21.86
N LYS A 84 5.37 -0.60 -21.89
CA LYS A 84 6.12 -1.31 -22.95
C LYS A 84 5.79 -2.81 -23.06
N TYR A 85 5.18 -3.39 -22.03
CA TYR A 85 4.70 -4.77 -22.02
C TYR A 85 3.18 -4.88 -22.16
N ALA A 86 2.50 -3.77 -22.47
CA ALA A 86 1.06 -3.74 -22.58
C ALA A 86 0.60 -4.26 -23.96
N ILE A 87 -0.49 -5.01 -23.95
CA ILE A 87 -1.25 -5.40 -25.14
C ILE A 87 -2.59 -4.68 -25.03
N ASP A 88 -2.96 -3.93 -26.07
CA ASP A 88 -4.17 -3.08 -26.09
C ASP A 88 -4.29 -2.17 -24.85
N GLY A 89 -3.17 -1.59 -24.43
CA GLY A 89 -3.12 -0.66 -23.29
C GLY A 89 -3.33 -1.32 -21.92
N ARG A 90 -3.20 -2.64 -21.80
CA ARG A 90 -3.23 -3.39 -20.54
C ARG A 90 -2.00 -4.28 -20.38
N THR A 91 -1.43 -4.34 -19.19
CA THR A 91 -0.36 -5.26 -18.81
C THR A 91 -0.72 -6.02 -17.53
N GLY A 92 -0.15 -7.21 -17.36
CA GLY A 92 -0.32 -8.04 -16.17
C GLY A 92 0.89 -7.89 -15.23
N VAL A 93 0.64 -7.85 -13.93
CA VAL A 93 1.69 -7.90 -12.90
C VAL A 93 1.42 -9.06 -11.98
N SER A 94 2.45 -9.88 -11.71
CA SER A 94 2.37 -11.02 -10.82
C SER A 94 3.52 -11.01 -9.82
N LEU A 95 3.20 -11.26 -8.55
CA LEU A 95 4.16 -11.54 -7.49
C LEU A 95 3.91 -12.94 -6.96
N GLN A 96 4.95 -13.76 -6.92
CA GLN A 96 4.90 -15.08 -6.31
C GLN A 96 5.99 -15.24 -5.25
N VAL A 97 5.59 -15.61 -4.04
CA VAL A 97 6.48 -15.94 -2.92
C VAL A 97 5.98 -17.22 -2.29
N ASN A 98 6.68 -18.33 -2.52
CA ASN A 98 6.24 -19.67 -2.10
C ASN A 98 4.79 -19.97 -2.55
N ASN A 99 3.86 -20.15 -1.62
CA ASN A 99 2.45 -20.42 -1.88
C ASN A 99 1.58 -19.14 -1.99
N ILE A 100 2.19 -17.96 -1.90
CA ILE A 100 1.49 -16.67 -2.06
C ILE A 100 1.62 -16.24 -3.51
N LYS A 101 0.48 -16.04 -4.19
CA LYS A 101 0.40 -15.44 -5.53
C LYS A 101 -0.51 -14.23 -5.51
N LYS A 102 -0.06 -13.13 -6.10
CA LYS A 102 -0.77 -11.85 -6.20
C LYS A 102 -0.73 -11.41 -7.65
N ASP A 103 -1.88 -11.42 -8.32
CA ASP A 103 -2.03 -11.07 -9.73
C ASP A 103 -2.85 -9.79 -9.88
N LEU A 104 -2.41 -8.90 -10.77
CA LEU A 104 -3.07 -7.61 -11.05
C LEU A 104 -3.15 -7.39 -12.55
N TRP A 105 -4.22 -6.74 -12.99
CA TRP A 105 -4.27 -6.06 -14.27
C TRP A 105 -4.00 -4.59 -14.08
N VAL A 106 -3.15 -4.04 -14.94
CA VAL A 106 -2.89 -2.61 -15.00
C VAL A 106 -3.22 -2.10 -16.39
N THR A 107 -4.23 -1.25 -16.47
CA THR A 107 -4.73 -0.68 -17.71
C THR A 107 -4.44 0.82 -17.71
N GLY A 108 -4.13 1.37 -18.90
CA GLY A 108 -4.00 2.80 -19.11
C GLY A 108 -5.23 3.58 -18.67
N THR A 109 -5.11 4.90 -18.58
CA THR A 109 -6.19 5.79 -18.17
C THR A 109 -7.41 5.61 -19.08
N ARG A 110 -8.58 5.49 -18.46
CA ARG A 110 -9.88 5.30 -19.13
C ARG A 110 -10.96 6.06 -18.38
N TYR A 111 -12.00 6.43 -19.10
CA TYR A 111 -13.17 7.11 -18.55
C TYR A 111 -14.44 6.37 -18.93
N TRP A 112 -15.48 6.56 -18.12
CA TRP A 112 -16.85 6.20 -18.50
C TRP A 112 -17.44 7.28 -19.40
N VAL A 113 -17.93 6.87 -20.58
CA VAL A 113 -18.69 7.69 -21.52
C VAL A 113 -19.88 6.86 -21.99
N ASP A 114 -21.09 7.35 -21.75
CA ASP A 114 -22.35 6.68 -22.10
C ASP A 114 -22.42 5.20 -21.65
N GLY A 115 -21.98 4.94 -20.41
CA GLY A 115 -21.96 3.60 -19.80
C GLY A 115 -20.91 2.65 -20.39
N LYS A 116 -19.98 3.15 -21.20
CA LYS A 116 -18.88 2.37 -21.78
C LYS A 116 -17.53 2.93 -21.39
N SER A 117 -16.56 2.04 -21.20
CA SER A 117 -15.16 2.44 -21.03
C SER A 117 -14.60 2.97 -22.34
N THR A 118 -13.88 4.08 -22.29
CA THR A 118 -13.02 4.53 -23.40
C THR A 118 -11.89 3.53 -23.67
N THR A 119 -11.27 3.64 -24.85
CA THR A 119 -10.01 2.96 -25.15
C THR A 119 -8.94 3.40 -24.14
N PRO A 120 -8.13 2.46 -23.60
CA PRO A 120 -7.03 2.81 -22.70
C PRO A 120 -6.01 3.72 -23.39
N GLN A 121 -5.59 4.77 -22.69
CA GLN A 121 -4.45 5.59 -23.13
C GLN A 121 -3.13 4.81 -22.95
N SER A 122 -2.17 5.04 -23.85
CA SER A 122 -0.80 4.55 -23.69
C SER A 122 -0.15 5.17 -22.43
N PHE A 123 0.73 4.42 -21.78
CA PHE A 123 1.43 4.87 -20.58
C PHE A 123 2.86 4.32 -20.55
N ASP A 124 3.79 5.05 -19.94
CA ASP A 124 5.14 4.54 -19.71
C ASP A 124 5.18 3.61 -18.50
N SER A 125 4.64 4.10 -17.37
CA SER A 125 4.49 3.32 -16.15
C SER A 125 3.32 3.81 -15.30
N ILE A 126 2.69 2.89 -14.58
CA ILE A 126 1.63 3.18 -13.60
C ILE A 126 2.04 2.55 -12.27
N SER A 127 1.96 3.32 -11.18
CA SER A 127 2.27 2.83 -9.84
C SER A 127 1.16 1.91 -9.33
N ILE A 128 1.53 0.76 -8.79
CA ILE A 128 0.62 -0.14 -8.08
C ILE A 128 0.43 0.43 -6.67
N SER A 129 -0.42 1.43 -6.58
CA SER A 129 -0.71 2.18 -5.35
C SER A 129 -2.22 2.37 -5.20
N ARG A 130 -2.66 2.74 -3.99
CA ARG A 130 -4.08 2.98 -3.69
C ARG A 130 -4.70 4.11 -4.52
N TYR A 131 -3.88 5.05 -5.00
CA TYR A 131 -4.31 6.13 -5.89
C TYR A 131 -4.82 5.64 -7.24
N ASN A 132 -4.40 4.44 -7.67
CA ASN A 132 -4.72 3.88 -8.97
C ASN A 132 -5.71 2.70 -8.89
N THR A 133 -6.27 2.42 -7.71
CA THR A 133 -7.20 1.32 -7.48
C THR A 133 -8.61 1.85 -7.18
N PHE A 134 -9.61 0.97 -7.12
CA PHE A 134 -10.99 1.39 -6.90
C PHE A 134 -11.16 2.15 -5.57
N GLY A 135 -11.92 3.23 -5.60
CA GLY A 135 -12.18 4.10 -4.46
C GLY A 135 -12.63 5.50 -4.88
N GLY A 136 -12.49 6.44 -3.95
CA GLY A 136 -12.85 7.84 -4.12
C GLY A 136 -13.58 8.38 -2.90
N VAL A 137 -13.92 9.67 -2.92
CA VAL A 137 -14.64 10.36 -1.85
C VAL A 137 -15.91 9.58 -1.48
N GLY A 138 -16.06 9.27 -0.19
CA GLY A 138 -17.16 8.45 0.34
C GLY A 138 -16.94 6.94 0.23
N PHE A 139 -15.73 6.47 -0.08
CA PHE A 139 -15.34 5.06 0.03
C PHE A 139 -14.30 4.88 1.14
N ASP A 140 -14.74 4.45 2.32
CA ASP A 140 -13.93 4.45 3.55
C ASP A 140 -12.62 3.66 3.43
N ASN A 141 -12.61 2.54 2.70
CA ASN A 141 -11.41 1.72 2.52
C ASN A 141 -10.37 2.41 1.64
N ASN A 142 -10.79 3.25 0.70
CA ASN A 142 -9.90 3.94 -0.24
C ASN A 142 -10.44 5.31 -0.70
N PRO A 143 -10.40 6.34 0.16
CA PRO A 143 -10.93 7.66 -0.17
C PRO A 143 -10.13 8.39 -1.26
N VAL A 144 -8.89 7.98 -1.49
CA VAL A 144 -7.95 8.58 -2.47
C VAL A 144 -7.89 7.83 -3.81
N GLY A 145 -8.71 6.79 -3.98
CA GLY A 145 -8.76 5.97 -5.18
C GLY A 145 -9.59 6.59 -6.33
N LYS A 146 -9.76 5.79 -7.38
CA LYS A 146 -10.49 6.15 -8.61
C LYS A 146 -11.74 5.28 -8.77
N GLY A 147 -12.71 5.71 -9.58
CA GLY A 147 -13.84 4.87 -9.96
C GLY A 147 -15.13 5.06 -9.15
N LYS A 148 -15.12 5.71 -7.99
CA LYS A 148 -16.36 6.12 -7.29
C LYS A 148 -16.73 7.56 -7.60
N SER A 149 -15.78 8.48 -7.44
CA SER A 149 -15.99 9.93 -7.64
C SER A 149 -15.77 10.34 -9.08
N LYS A 150 -16.44 11.44 -9.49
CA LYS A 150 -16.14 12.12 -10.75
C LYS A 150 -15.02 13.14 -10.55
N ILE A 151 -14.24 13.36 -11.58
CA ILE A 151 -13.17 14.35 -11.65
C ILE A 151 -13.41 15.32 -12.81
N GLN A 152 -12.86 16.53 -12.70
CA GLN A 152 -12.91 17.50 -13.78
C GLN A 152 -11.69 17.31 -14.69
N VAL A 153 -11.94 17.06 -15.97
CA VAL A 153 -10.92 16.90 -17.02
C VAL A 153 -11.32 17.80 -18.17
N ASP A 154 -10.47 18.78 -18.51
CA ASP A 154 -10.71 19.74 -19.60
C ASP A 154 -12.09 20.41 -19.56
N GLY A 155 -12.58 20.71 -18.36
CA GLY A 155 -13.89 21.33 -18.14
C GLY A 155 -15.08 20.36 -18.13
N MET A 156 -14.87 19.08 -18.44
CA MET A 156 -15.90 18.04 -18.37
C MET A 156 -15.84 17.26 -17.06
N LEU A 157 -17.00 16.86 -16.54
CA LEU A 157 -17.09 16.05 -15.33
C LEU A 157 -17.16 14.56 -15.72
N LEU A 158 -16.03 13.86 -15.62
CA LEU A 158 -15.87 12.47 -16.04
C LEU A 158 -15.64 11.54 -14.85
N LYS A 159 -16.03 10.27 -15.01
CA LYS A 159 -15.72 9.23 -14.03
C LYS A 159 -14.58 8.38 -14.55
N GLU A 160 -13.41 8.48 -13.92
CA GLU A 160 -12.22 7.73 -14.29
C GLU A 160 -12.34 6.28 -13.79
N LEU A 161 -11.93 5.31 -14.61
CA LEU A 161 -11.79 3.91 -14.16
C LEU A 161 -10.48 3.74 -13.38
N PRO A 162 -10.43 2.85 -12.37
CA PRO A 162 -9.16 2.48 -11.77
C PRO A 162 -8.22 1.86 -12.82
N ASN A 163 -6.94 2.16 -12.69
CA ASN A 163 -5.92 1.59 -13.54
C ASN A 163 -5.56 0.17 -13.09
N VAL A 164 -5.53 -0.06 -11.78
CA VAL A 164 -5.14 -1.32 -11.14
C VAL A 164 -6.38 -2.07 -10.68
N GLU A 165 -6.57 -3.26 -11.21
CA GLU A 165 -7.77 -4.07 -11.04
C GLU A 165 -7.42 -5.52 -10.67
N ASN A 166 -8.35 -6.20 -9.99
CA ASN A 166 -8.27 -7.64 -9.76
C ASN A 166 -8.67 -8.39 -11.05
N PRO A 167 -7.83 -9.26 -11.62
CA PRO A 167 -8.18 -10.06 -12.80
C PRO A 167 -9.43 -10.94 -12.61
N PHE A 168 -9.71 -11.35 -11.36
CA PHE A 168 -10.85 -12.20 -11.03
C PHE A 168 -12.14 -11.41 -10.73
N ASN A 169 -12.03 -10.10 -10.52
CA ASN A 169 -13.18 -9.22 -10.29
C ASN A 169 -12.88 -7.81 -10.86
N PRO A 170 -12.75 -7.69 -12.19
CA PRO A 170 -12.47 -6.41 -12.84
C PRO A 170 -13.71 -5.51 -12.78
N VAL A 171 -13.49 -4.20 -12.89
CA VAL A 171 -14.58 -3.22 -12.96
C VAL A 171 -15.30 -3.40 -14.30
N TYR A 172 -16.60 -3.67 -14.23
CA TYR A 172 -17.45 -3.94 -15.39
C TYR A 172 -18.57 -2.93 -15.56
N ASN A 173 -19.12 -2.41 -14.45
CA ASN A 173 -20.23 -1.46 -14.44
C ASN A 173 -19.81 -0.14 -13.82
N GLU A 174 -20.29 0.96 -14.39
CA GLU A 174 -19.97 2.31 -13.90
C GLU A 174 -20.47 2.55 -12.47
N ASN A 175 -21.64 2.02 -12.10
CA ASN A 175 -22.33 2.37 -10.86
C ASN A 175 -22.16 1.35 -9.74
N ASP A 176 -21.45 0.25 -9.99
CA ASP A 176 -21.18 -0.77 -8.98
C ASP A 176 -20.00 -0.38 -8.08
N GLU A 177 -19.97 -0.94 -6.89
CA GLU A 177 -18.82 -0.85 -5.99
C GLU A 177 -17.98 -2.12 -6.07
N TYR A 178 -16.66 -1.94 -6.09
CA TYR A 178 -15.68 -3.00 -6.16
C TYR A 178 -14.80 -2.98 -4.91
N PRO A 179 -14.31 -4.14 -4.44
CA PRO A 179 -13.41 -4.19 -3.30
C PRO A 179 -12.13 -3.40 -3.59
N ASP A 180 -11.56 -2.78 -2.55
CA ASP A 180 -10.23 -2.22 -2.68
C ASP A 180 -9.23 -3.35 -2.95
N ILE A 181 -8.35 -3.11 -3.91
CA ILE A 181 -7.22 -3.98 -4.14
C ILE A 181 -5.95 -3.22 -3.84
N SER A 182 -5.26 -3.61 -2.77
CA SER A 182 -3.92 -3.12 -2.49
C SER A 182 -3.07 -4.24 -1.97
N TYR A 183 -1.89 -4.39 -2.55
CA TYR A 183 -0.86 -5.29 -2.06
C TYR A 183 0.26 -4.57 -1.33
N GLY A 184 0.18 -3.24 -1.22
CA GLY A 184 1.13 -2.42 -0.47
C GLY A 184 0.77 -2.28 1.01
N PRO A 185 1.56 -1.49 1.76
CA PRO A 185 1.25 -1.15 3.14
C PRO A 185 -0.11 -0.44 3.24
N LEU A 186 -0.95 -0.87 4.18
CA LEU A 186 -2.18 -0.15 4.52
C LEU A 186 -1.86 1.09 5.37
N PRO A 187 -2.55 2.22 5.14
CA PRO A 187 -2.40 3.41 5.97
C PRO A 187 -2.89 3.16 7.39
N ILE A 188 -2.41 3.92 8.37
CA ILE A 188 -2.88 3.85 9.77
C ILE A 188 -4.40 4.05 9.86
N GLU A 189 -4.95 4.94 9.04
CA GLU A 189 -6.36 5.32 9.03
C GLU A 189 -7.28 4.26 8.41
N TYR A 190 -6.72 3.18 7.83
CA TYR A 190 -7.53 2.14 7.21
C TYR A 190 -8.57 1.59 8.20
N PRO A 191 -9.88 1.59 7.88
CA PRO A 191 -10.94 1.23 8.84
C PRO A 191 -10.72 -0.14 9.51
N GLY A 192 -10.19 -1.12 8.78
CA GLY A 192 -9.86 -2.45 9.30
C GLY A 192 -8.74 -2.49 10.34
N ARG A 193 -7.92 -1.42 10.48
CA ARG A 193 -6.94 -1.30 11.57
C ARG A 193 -7.60 -0.84 12.86
N ASN A 194 -8.54 0.11 12.77
CA ASN A 194 -9.24 0.65 13.93
C ASN A 194 -10.11 -0.41 14.63
N SER A 195 -10.71 -1.33 13.88
CA SER A 195 -11.50 -2.44 14.44
C SER A 195 -10.66 -3.44 15.26
N LEU A 196 -9.34 -3.43 15.08
CA LEU A 196 -8.38 -4.27 15.82
C LEU A 196 -7.64 -3.50 16.91
N MET A 197 -7.85 -2.19 17.02
CA MET A 197 -7.37 -1.40 18.16
C MET A 197 -8.25 -1.70 19.37
N GLY A 198 -7.63 -1.97 20.51
CA GLY A 198 -8.34 -2.23 21.76
C GLY A 198 -9.31 -1.09 22.08
N THR A 199 -10.47 -1.42 22.64
CA THR A 199 -11.44 -0.43 23.10
C THR A 199 -10.84 0.35 24.27
N TYR A 200 -10.73 1.67 24.12
CA TYR A 200 -10.48 2.55 25.26
C TYR A 200 -11.75 2.57 26.12
N GLU A 201 -11.74 1.88 27.25
CA GLU A 201 -12.83 2.02 28.23
C GLU A 201 -12.84 3.47 28.76
N ARG A 202 -14.02 4.10 28.70
CA ARG A 202 -14.34 5.50 29.08
C ARG A 202 -14.28 5.74 30.60
N LYS A 203 -13.25 5.21 31.28
CA LYS A 203 -13.03 5.37 32.73
C LYS A 203 -11.84 6.26 33.08
N MET A 204 -11.27 6.96 32.09
CA MET A 204 -10.07 7.80 32.27
C MET A 204 -10.35 9.30 32.44
N GLU A 205 -11.61 9.74 32.39
CA GLU A 205 -11.92 11.19 32.36
C GLU A 205 -11.89 11.89 33.74
N ASN A 206 -11.85 11.15 34.86
CA ASN A 206 -11.91 11.74 36.21
C ASN A 206 -10.70 11.49 37.12
N ARG A 207 -9.54 11.13 36.56
CA ARG A 207 -8.29 11.08 37.34
C ARG A 207 -7.18 11.76 36.57
N GLY A 208 -7.04 13.07 36.80
CA GLY A 208 -5.83 13.79 36.44
C GLY A 208 -4.63 13.08 37.04
N ILE A 209 -3.86 12.41 36.18
CA ILE A 209 -2.43 12.14 36.24
C ILE A 209 -2.07 11.40 34.95
N SER A 210 -1.10 11.97 34.25
CA SER A 210 -0.40 11.44 33.07
C SER A 210 -0.11 9.93 33.13
N ARG A 211 -0.64 9.18 32.16
CA ARG A 211 -0.04 7.94 31.63
C ARG A 211 -0.67 7.61 30.28
N VAL A 212 0.13 7.73 29.23
CA VAL A 212 -0.20 7.29 27.87
C VAL A 212 -0.21 5.76 27.81
N CYS A 213 -1.10 5.23 26.98
CA CYS A 213 -1.35 3.83 26.58
C CYS A 213 -2.45 3.08 27.33
N GLN A 214 -3.50 2.70 26.59
CA GLN A 214 -3.93 1.31 26.48
C GLN A 214 -4.11 0.90 25.03
#